data_AF-A0A949DZI8-F1
#
_entry.id   AF-A0A949DZI8-F1
#
_cell.length_a   1.000
_cell.length_b   1.000
_cell.length_c   1.000
_cell.angle_alpha   90.00
_cell.angle_beta   90.00
_cell.angle_gamma   90.00
#
_symmetry.space_group_name_H-M   'P 1'
#
loop_
_entity.id
_entity.type
_entity.pdbx_description
1 polymer ?
#
loop_
_entity_poly.entity_id
_entity_poly.type
_entity_poly.pdbx_seq_one_letter_code
_entity_poly.pdbx_strand_id
1 'polypeptide(L)'
;MNKTQQKYLKNSDKYKQLVWEYNISPQIFFNILNGKETQKWFNRQWATTKVLENATYYDAINLIDMDYLKKNWNIIKSRIFNKSIKNGYQFVLQKKALSSSR
;
A
#
# COMPACT_ATOMS: atom_id res chain seq x y z
N MET A 1 2.32 -15.69 1.00
CA MET A 1 1.61 -14.58 0.31
C MET A 1 0.12 -14.75 0.50
N ASN A 2 -0.61 -13.65 0.72
CA ASN A 2 -2.05 -13.68 0.95
C ASN A 2 -2.86 -13.81 -0.37
N LYS A 3 -4.17 -14.11 -0.26
CA LYS A 3 -5.06 -14.30 -1.42
C LYS A 3 -5.10 -13.08 -2.35
N THR A 4 -5.02 -11.88 -1.78
CA THR A 4 -4.99 -10.62 -2.56
C THR A 4 -3.70 -10.49 -3.36
N GLN A 5 -2.54 -10.79 -2.79
CA GLN A 5 -1.26 -10.82 -3.51
C GLN A 5 -1.32 -11.79 -4.69
N GLN A 6 -1.89 -12.99 -4.49
CA GLN A 6 -2.06 -13.96 -5.57
C GLN A 6 -2.98 -13.45 -6.70
N LYS A 7 -4.06 -12.73 -6.36
CA LYS A 7 -4.95 -12.07 -7.33
C LYS A 7 -4.20 -11.08 -8.21
N TYR A 8 -3.27 -10.30 -7.66
CA TYR A 8 -2.46 -9.36 -8.43
C TYR A 8 -1.36 -10.06 -9.25
N LEU A 9 -0.78 -11.15 -8.76
CA LEU A 9 0.17 -11.95 -9.55
C LEU A 9 -0.46 -12.58 -10.79
N LYS A 10 -1.71 -13.04 -10.67
CA LYS A 10 -2.44 -13.71 -11.75
C LYS A 10 -3.07 -12.74 -12.76
N ASN A 11 -3.15 -11.45 -12.44
CA ASN A 11 -3.80 -10.44 -13.27
C ASN A 11 -2.82 -9.29 -13.57
N SER A 12 -2.21 -9.34 -14.76
CA SER A 12 -1.20 -8.39 -15.20
C SER A 12 -1.71 -6.95 -15.28
N ASP A 13 -2.98 -6.73 -15.64
CA ASP A 13 -3.55 -5.39 -15.74
C ASP A 13 -3.71 -4.74 -14.37
N LYS A 14 -4.19 -5.49 -13.38
CA LYS A 14 -4.25 -5.01 -11.97
C LYS A 14 -2.87 -4.72 -11.41
N TYR A 15 -1.88 -5.54 -11.76
CA TYR A 15 -0.51 -5.28 -11.37
C TYR A 15 0.05 -4.01 -12.01
N LYS A 16 -0.15 -3.85 -13.33
CA LYS A 16 0.27 -2.66 -14.06
C LYS A 16 -0.30 -1.39 -13.43
N GLN A 17 -1.55 -1.39 -12.97
CA GLN A 17 -2.12 -0.23 -12.27
C GLN A 17 -1.29 0.23 -11.06
N LEU A 18 -0.62 -0.68 -10.34
CA LEU A 18 0.19 -0.30 -9.17
C LEU A 18 1.50 0.39 -9.54
N VAL A 19 2.16 -0.04 -10.62
CA VAL A 19 3.57 0.31 -10.91
C VAL A 19 3.83 0.53 -12.39
N TRP A 20 2.85 1.01 -13.15
CA TRP A 20 2.91 1.13 -14.61
C TRP A 20 4.14 1.87 -15.14
N GLU A 21 4.69 2.80 -14.36
CA GLU A 21 5.87 3.61 -14.69
C GLU A 21 7.21 2.88 -14.47
N TYR A 22 7.21 1.72 -13.82
CA TYR A 22 8.43 1.04 -13.36
C TYR A 22 8.56 -0.35 -13.94
N ASN A 23 9.76 -0.66 -14.44
CA ASN A 23 10.14 -2.00 -14.83
C ASN A 23 10.48 -2.85 -13.58
N ILE A 24 9.47 -3.20 -12.80
CA ILE A 24 9.58 -4.00 -11.58
C ILE A 24 8.67 -5.22 -11.71
N SER A 25 9.15 -6.39 -11.29
CA SER A 25 8.35 -7.61 -11.34
C SER A 25 7.36 -7.66 -10.17
N PRO A 26 6.19 -8.31 -10.34
CA PRO A 26 5.21 -8.42 -9.26
C PRO A 26 5.77 -9.03 -7.97
N GLN A 27 6.64 -10.03 -8.10
CA GLN A 27 7.27 -10.68 -6.96
C GLN A 27 8.17 -9.71 -6.18
N ILE A 28 8.99 -8.93 -6.89
CA ILE A 28 9.86 -7.91 -6.31
C ILE A 28 9.01 -6.83 -5.62
N PHE A 29 7.97 -6.34 -6.30
CA PHE A 29 7.06 -5.35 -5.71
C PHE A 29 6.47 -5.82 -4.38
N PHE A 30 5.99 -7.07 -4.30
CA PHE A 30 5.44 -7.59 -3.06
C PHE A 30 6.50 -7.88 -2.01
N ASN A 31 7.72 -8.26 -2.38
CA ASN A 31 8.83 -8.36 -1.42
C ASN A 31 9.13 -6.99 -0.80
N ILE A 32 9.17 -5.92 -1.61
CA ILE A 32 9.34 -4.53 -1.13
C ILE A 32 8.17 -4.11 -0.24
N LEU A 33 6.92 -4.38 -0.65
CA LEU A 33 5.72 -4.07 0.14
C LEU A 33 5.71 -4.77 1.51
N ASN A 34 6.26 -5.98 1.58
CA ASN A 34 6.40 -6.73 2.82
C ASN A 34 7.66 -6.34 3.63
N GLY A 35 8.49 -5.42 3.10
CA GLY A 35 9.74 -5.00 3.74
C GLY A 35 10.84 -6.06 3.72
N LYS A 36 10.76 -7.04 2.83
CA LYS A 36 11.76 -8.11 2.68
C LYS A 36 12.98 -7.69 1.87
N GLU A 37 12.80 -6.70 0.99
CA GLU A 37 13.88 -6.16 0.18
C GLU A 37 13.64 -4.68 -0.14
N THR A 38 14.69 -4.01 -0.62
CA THR A 38 14.65 -2.65 -1.16
C THR A 38 15.46 -2.61 -2.44
N GLN A 39 15.01 -1.84 -3.42
CA GLN A 39 15.73 -1.70 -4.69
C GLN A 39 15.89 -0.22 -5.03
N LYS A 40 17.12 0.29 -4.97
CA LYS A 40 17.42 1.72 -5.12
C LYS A 40 16.55 2.54 -4.15
N TRP A 41 15.65 3.36 -4.68
CA TRP A 41 14.73 4.20 -3.90
C TRP A 41 13.36 3.53 -3.67
N PHE A 42 13.10 2.36 -4.26
CA PHE A 42 11.92 1.57 -3.99
C PHE A 42 12.05 0.88 -2.64
N ASN A 43 11.33 1.44 -1.66
CA ASN A 43 11.23 0.92 -0.31
C ASN A 43 9.77 0.64 0.06
N ARG A 44 9.57 0.06 1.24
CA ARG A 44 8.23 -0.31 1.71
C ARG A 44 7.26 0.87 1.74
N GLN A 45 7.73 2.07 2.06
CA GLN A 45 6.91 3.28 2.07
C GLN A 45 6.45 3.64 0.65
N TRP A 46 7.35 3.60 -0.34
CA TRP A 46 7.00 3.80 -1.75
C TRP A 46 5.98 2.77 -2.23
N ALA A 47 6.21 1.48 -1.98
CA ALA A 47 5.28 0.42 -2.40
C ALA A 47 3.90 0.60 -1.75
N THR A 48 3.88 1.01 -0.48
CA THR A 48 2.64 1.32 0.25
C THR A 48 1.89 2.48 -0.39
N THR A 49 2.57 3.57 -0.74
CA THR A 49 1.94 4.70 -1.47
C THR A 49 1.30 4.21 -2.78
N LYS A 50 2.01 3.41 -3.57
CA LYS A 50 1.48 2.87 -4.83
C LYS A 50 0.24 2.00 -4.65
N VAL A 51 0.18 1.18 -3.60
CA VAL A 51 -1.03 0.43 -3.25
C VAL A 51 -2.18 1.37 -2.87
N LEU A 52 -1.94 2.34 -1.99
CA LEU A 52 -3.02 3.23 -1.50
C LEU A 52 -3.64 4.08 -2.61
N GLU A 53 -2.85 4.48 -3.61
CA GLU A 53 -3.32 5.33 -4.71
C GLU A 53 -4.04 4.57 -5.83
N ASN A 54 -3.66 3.31 -6.07
CA ASN A 54 -4.09 2.59 -7.27
C ASN A 54 -4.92 1.33 -6.98
N ALA A 55 -4.85 0.79 -5.77
CA ALA A 55 -5.68 -0.34 -5.38
C ALA A 55 -7.06 0.12 -4.88
N THR A 56 -8.05 -0.78 -4.95
CA THR A 56 -9.30 -0.56 -4.24
C THR A 56 -9.06 -0.53 -2.74
N TYR A 57 -9.89 0.17 -1.97
CA TYR A 57 -9.77 0.23 -0.51
C TYR A 57 -9.68 -1.18 0.13
N TYR A 58 -10.54 -2.10 -0.30
CA TYR A 58 -10.55 -3.47 0.21
C TYR A 58 -9.28 -4.24 -0.15
N ASP A 59 -8.73 -4.05 -1.34
CA ASP A 59 -7.45 -4.67 -1.69
C ASP A 59 -6.32 -4.05 -0.86
N ALA A 60 -6.29 -2.73 -0.67
CA ALA A 60 -5.26 -2.03 0.08
C ALA A 60 -5.17 -2.47 1.54
N ILE A 61 -6.31 -2.56 2.26
CA ILE A 61 -6.34 -3.02 3.66
C ILE A 61 -5.93 -4.49 3.82
N ASN A 62 -6.01 -5.29 2.75
CA ASN A 62 -5.57 -6.68 2.76
C ASN A 62 -4.11 -6.83 2.33
N LEU A 63 -3.59 -5.91 1.52
CA LEU A 63 -2.20 -5.92 1.05
C LEU A 63 -1.23 -5.30 2.06
N ILE A 64 -1.69 -4.31 2.82
CA ILE A 64 -0.87 -3.54 3.75
C ILE A 64 -1.21 -3.93 5.17
N ASP A 65 -0.19 -4.27 5.94
CA ASP A 65 -0.29 -4.40 7.38
C ASP A 65 -0.72 -3.06 8.03
N MET A 66 -1.85 -3.09 8.73
CA MET A 66 -2.46 -1.90 9.32
C MET A 66 -1.61 -1.29 10.43
N ASP A 67 -0.84 -2.08 11.17
CA ASP A 67 0.03 -1.55 12.24
C ASP A 67 1.24 -0.84 11.65
N TYR A 68 1.82 -1.43 10.59
CA TYR A 68 2.82 -0.74 9.77
C TYR A 68 2.28 0.58 9.20
N LEU A 69 1.07 0.57 8.64
CA LEU A 69 0.46 1.76 8.04
C LEU A 69 0.26 2.86 9.09
N LYS A 70 -0.29 2.53 10.28
CA LYS A 70 -0.46 3.47 11.39
C LYS A 70 0.88 4.08 11.81
N LYS A 71 1.89 3.25 12.07
CA LYS A 71 3.23 3.69 12.53
C LYS A 71 3.91 4.63 11.53
N ASN A 72 3.72 4.40 10.23
CA ASN A 72 4.42 5.13 9.17
C ASN A 72 3.54 6.18 8.48
N TRP A 73 2.31 6.40 8.96
CA TRP A 73 1.31 7.18 8.25
C TRP A 73 1.77 8.62 7.93
N ASN A 74 2.46 9.28 8.87
CA ASN A 74 2.94 10.64 8.66
C ASN A 74 3.90 10.78 7.47
N ILE A 75 4.70 9.75 7.18
CA ILE A 75 5.64 9.72 6.06
C ILE A 75 4.93 9.28 4.78
N ILE A 76 4.00 8.33 4.87
CA ILE A 76 3.26 7.83 3.70
C ILE A 76 2.30 8.90 3.16
N LYS A 77 1.59 9.61 4.05
CA LYS A 77 0.58 10.62 3.66
C LYS A 77 1.16 11.85 2.96
N SER A 78 2.46 12.14 3.15
CA SER A 78 3.13 13.25 2.44
C SER A 78 3.47 12.88 0.99
N ARG A 79 3.44 11.59 0.66
CA ARG A 79 3.75 11.06 -0.68
C ARG A 79 2.51 10.73 -1.52
N ILE A 80 1.32 10.75 -0.92
CA ILE A 80 0.05 10.55 -1.64
C ILE A 80 -0.33 11.85 -2.34
N PHE A 81 -0.48 11.80 -3.66
CA PHE A 81 -0.84 12.91 -4.52
C PHE A 81 -2.34 13.22 -4.44
N ASN A 82 -3.20 12.19 -4.47
CA ASN A 82 -4.64 12.38 -4.46
C ASN A 82 -5.15 12.76 -3.05
N LYS A 83 -5.60 14.01 -2.88
CA LYS A 83 -6.08 14.56 -1.61
C LYS A 83 -7.29 13.80 -1.04
N SER A 84 -8.18 13.29 -1.89
CA SER A 84 -9.34 12.52 -1.45
C SER A 84 -8.92 11.19 -0.84
N ILE A 85 -8.01 10.45 -1.51
CA ILE A 85 -7.42 9.21 -1.00
C ILE A 85 -6.72 9.44 0.34
N LYS A 86 -5.87 10.49 0.40
CA LYS A 86 -5.17 10.88 1.63
C LYS A 86 -6.12 11.12 2.79
N ASN A 87 -7.17 11.91 2.58
CA ASN A 87 -8.16 12.24 3.60
C ASN A 87 -8.98 11.00 4.02
N GLY A 88 -9.36 10.14 3.07
CA GLY A 88 -10.08 8.90 3.35
C GLY A 88 -9.31 7.97 4.29
N TYR A 89 -8.02 7.72 4.00
CA TYR A 89 -7.20 6.89 4.88
C TYR A 89 -6.89 7.58 6.23
N GLN A 90 -6.67 8.90 6.26
CA GLN A 90 -6.51 9.66 7.51
C GLN A 90 -7.73 9.45 8.43
N PHE A 91 -8.94 9.56 7.88
CA PHE A 91 -10.18 9.35 8.63
C PHE A 91 -10.29 7.92 9.17
N VAL A 92 -10.02 6.89 8.34
CA VAL A 92 -10.07 5.49 8.76
C VAL A 92 -9.08 5.20 9.90
N LEU A 93 -7.85 5.71 9.79
CA LEU A 93 -6.82 5.50 10.79
C LEU A 93 -7.16 6.18 12.13
N GLN A 94 -7.71 7.40 12.08
CA GLN A 94 -8.19 8.10 13.28
C GLN A 94 -9.37 7.36 13.92
N LYS A 95 -10.37 6.95 13.14
CA LYS A 95 -11.54 6.21 13.66
C LYS A 95 -11.13 4.88 14.31
N LYS A 96 -10.20 4.14 13.70
CA LYS A 96 -9.68 2.89 14.29
C LYS A 96 -8.86 3.12 15.56
N ALA A 97 -8.14 4.23 15.68
CA ALA A 97 -7.43 4.58 16.91
C ALA A 97 -8.42 4.85 18.06
N LEU A 98 -9.52 5.56 17.77
CA LEU A 98 -10.57 5.84 18.76
C LEU A 98 -11.32 4.57 19.19
N SER A 99 -11.51 3.61 18.27
CA SER A 99 -12.22 2.35 18.56
C SER A 99 -11.44 1.37 19.44
N SER A 100 -10.11 1.43 19.48
CA SER A 100 -9.31 0.52 20.33
C SER A 100 -9.10 1.04 21.75
N SER A 101 -9.68 2.20 22.09
CA SER A 101 -9.60 2.85 23.41
C SER A 101 -10.90 2.70 24.21
N ARG A 102 -11.75 1.73 23.86
CA ARG A 102 -12.97 1.36 24.59
C ARG A 102 -12.90 -0.10 25.00
#